data_AF-A0AAX2CD53-F1
#
_entry.id   AF-A0AAX2CD53-F1
#
_cell.length_a   1.000
_cell.length_b   1.000
_cell.length_c   1.000
_cell.angle_alpha   90.00
_cell.angle_beta   90.00
_cell.angle_gamma   90.00
#
_symmetry.space_group_name_H-M   'P 1'
#
loop_
_entity.id
_entity.type
_entity.pdbx_description
1 polymer ?
#
loop_
_entity_poly.entity_id
_entity_poly.type
_entity_poly.pdbx_seq_one_letter_code
_entity_poly.pdbx_strand_id
1 'polypeptide(L)'
;MVHVYSKLYEISMGEPQKLIWHRAKVKRGNNVFIFDVYRTCATISVFYIDQSGKQWAIASAEEIVSMLVFAEDRERYQSIIGNVEWVLMDGIFKQRGMTKEEEGAFWYLKEHVLDEMVEK
;
A
#
# COMPACT_ATOMS: atom_id res chain seq x y z
N MET A 1 -9.42 -19.17 -41.00
CA MET A 1 -9.43 -18.39 -39.75
C MET A 1 -8.13 -18.71 -39.03
N VAL A 2 -7.18 -17.78 -39.00
CA VAL A 2 -5.83 -18.05 -38.46
C VAL A 2 -5.88 -17.82 -36.95
N HIS A 3 -5.74 -18.88 -36.16
CA HIS A 3 -5.48 -18.75 -34.73
C HIS A 3 -4.02 -18.35 -34.54
N VAL A 4 -3.81 -17.08 -34.20
CA VAL A 4 -2.51 -16.57 -33.78
C VAL A 4 -2.32 -17.00 -32.33
N TYR A 5 -1.62 -18.12 -32.12
CA TYR A 5 -1.18 -18.52 -30.78
C TYR A 5 -0.06 -17.58 -30.33
N SER A 6 -0.42 -16.58 -29.54
CA SER A 6 0.53 -15.78 -28.77
C SER A 6 1.13 -16.66 -27.67
N LYS A 7 2.47 -16.77 -27.62
CA LYS A 7 3.21 -17.41 -26.51
C LYS A 7 3.30 -16.52 -25.25
N LEU A 8 2.43 -15.52 -25.11
CA LEU A 8 2.39 -14.67 -23.93
C LEU A 8 1.38 -15.27 -22.97
N TYR A 9 1.84 -15.51 -21.74
CA TYR A 9 1.09 -16.09 -20.63
C TYR A 9 -0.39 -15.69 -20.65
N GLU A 10 -1.27 -16.68 -20.76
CA GLU A 10 -2.70 -16.50 -20.53
C GLU A 10 -2.94 -16.54 -19.02
N ILE A 11 -3.21 -15.38 -18.43
CA ILE A 11 -3.54 -15.26 -17.01
C ILE A 11 -5.06 -15.35 -16.91
N SER A 12 -5.59 -16.50 -16.50
CA SER A 12 -6.99 -16.60 -16.11
C SER A 12 -7.13 -16.10 -14.67
N MET A 13 -7.88 -15.02 -14.51
CA MET A 13 -8.34 -14.59 -13.19
C MET A 13 -9.63 -15.35 -12.88
N GLY A 14 -9.87 -15.66 -11.61
CA GLY A 14 -11.17 -16.19 -11.17
C GLY A 14 -12.32 -15.25 -11.49
N GLU A 15 -13.54 -15.58 -11.05
CA GLU A 15 -14.73 -14.77 -11.36
C GLU A 15 -14.49 -13.26 -11.14
N PRO A 16 -14.99 -12.39 -12.05
CA PRO A 16 -14.71 -10.97 -12.02
C PRO A 16 -15.18 -10.35 -10.70
N GLN A 17 -14.22 -9.95 -9.87
CA GLN A 17 -14.50 -9.19 -8.65
C GLN A 17 -14.65 -7.71 -9.02
N LYS A 18 -15.70 -7.07 -8.51
CA LYS A 18 -15.91 -5.63 -8.68
C LYS A 18 -14.82 -4.87 -7.91
N LEU A 19 -13.87 -4.29 -8.64
CA LEU A 19 -12.85 -3.42 -8.08
C LEU A 19 -13.38 -1.99 -8.01
N ILE A 20 -13.43 -1.43 -6.81
CA ILE A 20 -13.73 -0.02 -6.56
C ILE A 20 -12.40 0.68 -6.31
N TRP A 21 -12.14 1.75 -7.04
CA TRP A 21 -10.96 2.60 -6.85
C TRP A 21 -11.38 4.00 -6.44
N HIS A 22 -10.72 4.54 -5.42
CA HIS A 22 -10.91 5.90 -4.94
C HIS A 22 -9.55 6.56 -4.65
N ARG A 23 -9.39 7.82 -5.08
CA ARG A 23 -8.22 8.63 -4.75
C ARG A 23 -8.57 9.61 -3.65
N ALA A 24 -7.97 9.41 -2.49
CA ALA A 24 -8.14 10.27 -1.33
C ALA A 24 -7.02 11.31 -1.25
N LYS A 25 -7.37 12.51 -0.80
CA LYS A 25 -6.42 13.58 -0.51
C LYS A 25 -6.60 14.01 0.93
N VAL A 26 -5.58 13.81 1.76
CA VAL A 26 -5.57 14.19 3.16
C VAL A 26 -4.71 15.43 3.31
N LYS A 27 -5.31 16.55 3.70
CA LYS A 27 -4.58 17.78 3.97
C LYS A 27 -4.23 17.84 5.45
N ARG A 28 -2.94 17.99 5.76
CA ARG A 28 -2.44 18.15 7.14
C ARG A 28 -1.47 19.33 7.18
N GLY A 29 -1.89 20.40 7.85
CA GLY A 29 -1.18 21.68 7.79
C GLY A 29 -1.08 22.19 6.35
N ASN A 30 0.15 22.47 5.91
CA ASN A 30 0.44 22.91 4.54
C ASN A 30 0.69 21.76 3.56
N ASN A 31 0.74 20.52 4.06
CA ASN A 31 1.05 19.34 3.25
C ASN A 31 -0.25 18.65 2.80
N VAL A 32 -0.21 18.10 1.58
CA VAL A 32 -1.30 17.27 1.03
C VAL A 32 -0.72 15.90 0.73
N PHE A 33 -1.29 14.89 1.38
CA PHE A 33 -0.94 13.49 1.20
C PHE A 33 -1.97 12.84 0.30
N ILE A 34 -1.52 12.07 -0.68
CA ILE A 34 -2.40 11.45 -1.67
C ILE A 34 -2.34 9.94 -1.47
N PHE A 35 -3.51 9.31 -1.47
CA PHE A 35 -3.63 7.86 -1.34
C PHE A 35 -4.53 7.30 -2.43
N ASP A 36 -4.11 6.19 -3.03
CA ASP A 36 -5.00 5.36 -3.84
C ASP A 36 -5.53 4.22 -2.99
N VAL A 37 -6.86 4.12 -2.91
CA VAL A 37 -7.58 3.09 -2.16
C VAL A 37 -8.28 2.19 -3.16
N TYR A 38 -7.99 0.90 -3.08
CA TYR A 38 -8.60 -0.14 -3.90
C TYR A 38 -9.41 -1.06 -2.98
N ARG A 39 -10.71 -1.17 -3.23
CA ARG A 39 -11.60 -2.09 -2.51
C ARG A 39 -12.05 -3.19 -3.45
N THR A 40 -11.82 -4.43 -3.05
CA THR A 40 -12.48 -5.62 -3.60
C THR A 40 -13.62 -6.03 -2.68
N CYS A 41 -14.28 -7.15 -2.98
CA CYS A 41 -15.35 -7.69 -2.13
C CYS A 41 -14.87 -8.06 -0.71
N ALA A 42 -13.58 -8.42 -0.58
CA ALA A 42 -13.04 -9.00 0.66
C ALA A 42 -11.87 -8.20 1.25
N THR A 43 -11.25 -7.29 0.49
CA THR A 43 -10.03 -6.61 0.90
C THR A 43 -10.03 -5.14 0.51
N ILE A 44 -9.35 -4.32 1.32
CA ILE A 44 -9.01 -2.94 1.00
C ILE A 44 -7.49 -2.83 0.97
N SER A 45 -6.96 -2.34 -0.13
CA SER A 45 -5.54 -2.05 -0.31
C SER A 45 -5.35 -0.54 -0.40
N VAL A 46 -4.42 -0.01 0.38
CA VAL A 46 -4.11 1.43 0.39
C VAL A 46 -2.66 1.64 -0.05
N PHE A 47 -2.46 2.58 -0.96
CA PHE A 47 -1.15 2.98 -1.46
C PHE A 47 -0.95 4.47 -1.23
N TYR A 48 0.23 4.84 -0.76
CA TYR A 48 0.68 6.23 -0.70
C TYR A 48 1.23 6.65 -2.06
N ILE A 49 0.85 7.84 -2.52
CA ILE A 49 1.36 8.43 -3.77
C ILE A 49 2.34 9.53 -3.42
N ASP A 50 3.60 9.34 -3.78
CA ASP A 50 4.63 10.34 -3.52
C ASP A 50 4.53 11.53 -4.49
N GLN A 51 5.39 12.53 -4.28
CA GLN A 51 5.42 13.74 -5.09
C GLN A 51 5.77 13.49 -6.57
N SER A 52 6.43 12.37 -6.89
CA SER A 52 6.72 11.96 -8.27
C SER A 52 5.55 11.20 -8.92
N GLY A 53 4.48 10.93 -8.17
CA GLY A 53 3.34 10.12 -8.61
C GLY A 53 3.56 8.62 -8.46
N LYS A 54 4.66 8.20 -7.81
CA LYS A 54 4.96 6.78 -7.60
C LYS A 54 4.11 6.23 -6.45
N GLN A 55 3.55 5.05 -6.67
CA GLN A 55 2.80 4.32 -5.66
C GLN A 55 3.73 3.57 -4.72
N TRP A 56 3.45 3.66 -3.43
CA TRP A 56 4.12 2.95 -2.35
C TRP A 56 3.08 2.13 -1.59
N ALA A 57 3.31 0.83 -1.49
CA ALA A 57 2.52 -0.04 -0.64
C ALA A 57 2.76 0.30 0.83
N ILE A 58 1.70 0.29 1.62
CA ILE A 58 1.75 0.53 3.06
C ILE A 58 1.63 -0.83 3.77
N ALA A 59 2.54 -1.12 4.69
CA ALA A 59 2.50 -2.32 5.52
C ALA A 59 2.92 -2.00 6.95
N SER A 60 2.53 -2.84 7.91
CA SER A 60 2.99 -2.67 9.29
C SER A 60 4.45 -3.12 9.40
N ALA A 61 5.25 -2.37 10.17
CA ALA A 61 6.63 -2.75 10.46
C ALA A 61 6.69 -4.09 11.19
N GLU A 62 5.75 -4.33 12.09
CA GLU A 62 5.64 -5.57 12.87
C GLU A 62 5.42 -6.80 11.97
N GLU A 63 4.49 -6.71 11.01
CA GLU A 63 4.21 -7.80 10.08
C GLU A 63 5.47 -8.16 9.28
N ILE A 64 6.16 -7.17 8.71
CA ILE A 64 7.36 -7.43 7.91
C ILE A 64 8.46 -8.02 8.79
N VAL A 65 8.69 -7.48 9.98
CA VAL A 65 9.71 -8.01 10.91
C VAL A 65 9.38 -9.45 11.34
N SER A 66 8.10 -9.79 11.52
CA SER A 66 7.67 -11.14 11.88
C SER A 66 7.94 -12.17 10.78
N MET A 67 7.93 -11.74 9.52
CA MET A 67 8.25 -12.57 8.36
C MET A 67 9.75 -12.85 8.21
N LEU A 68 10.62 -12.06 8.85
CA LEU A 68 12.06 -12.28 8.82
C LEU A 68 12.44 -13.38 9.80
N VAL A 69 13.10 -14.43 9.31
CA VAL A 69 13.43 -15.63 10.10
C VAL A 69 14.64 -15.39 11.00
N PHE A 70 15.67 -14.72 10.46
CA PHE A 70 16.95 -14.52 11.14
C PHE A 70 16.95 -13.20 11.94
N ALA A 71 17.56 -13.22 13.12
CA ALA A 71 17.62 -12.05 14.00
C ALA A 71 18.43 -10.91 13.37
N GLU A 72 19.52 -11.24 12.68
CA GLU A 72 20.39 -10.29 11.98
C GLU A 72 19.63 -9.53 10.88
N ASP A 73 18.73 -10.22 10.17
CA ASP A 73 17.87 -9.60 9.16
C ASP A 73 16.87 -8.64 9.80
N ARG A 74 16.30 -9.00 10.96
CA ARG A 74 15.38 -8.12 11.71
C ARG A 74 16.08 -6.85 12.17
N GLU A 75 17.26 -6.97 12.77
CA GLU A 75 18.04 -5.83 13.24
C GLU A 75 18.44 -4.91 12.07
N ARG A 76 18.92 -5.51 10.97
CA ARG A 76 19.25 -4.76 9.76
C ARG A 76 18.02 -4.06 9.19
N TYR A 77 16.88 -4.74 9.12
CA TYR A 77 15.63 -4.15 8.64
C TYR A 77 15.20 -2.96 9.49
N GLN A 78 15.18 -3.12 10.82
CA GLN A 78 14.87 -2.04 11.76
C GLN A 78 15.80 -0.85 11.64
N SER A 79 17.09 -1.06 11.34
CA SER A 79 18.03 0.04 11.07
C SER A 79 17.70 0.84 9.81
N ILE A 80 17.01 0.23 8.83
CA ILE A 80 16.62 0.88 7.57
C ILE A 80 15.31 1.66 7.75
N ILE A 81 14.30 1.02 8.36
CA ILE A 81 12.97 1.63 8.49
C ILE A 81 12.86 2.57 9.69
N GLY A 82 13.75 2.43 10.68
CA GLY A 82 13.66 3.12 11.96
C GLY A 82 12.61 2.51 12.88
N ASN A 83 12.39 3.15 14.03
CA ASN A 83 11.33 2.77 14.97
C ASN A 83 10.02 3.46 14.57
N VAL A 84 9.32 2.86 13.62
CA VAL A 84 8.08 3.35 13.00
C VAL A 84 7.03 2.24 13.00
N GLU A 85 5.76 2.62 12.96
CA GLU A 85 4.66 1.64 12.93
C GLU A 85 4.38 1.20 11.49
N TRP A 86 4.49 2.13 10.54
CA TRP A 86 4.14 1.91 9.14
C TRP A 86 5.33 2.09 8.20
N VAL A 87 5.42 1.20 7.21
CA VAL A 87 6.49 1.18 6.21
C VAL A 87 5.89 1.42 4.83
N LEU A 88 6.61 2.22 4.03
CA LEU A 88 6.37 2.39 2.61
C LEU A 88 7.31 1.50 1.81
N MET A 89 6.75 0.69 0.92
CA MET A 89 7.49 -0.22 0.04
C MET A 89 7.19 0.05 -1.43
N ASP A 90 8.22 0.09 -2.28
CA ASP A 90 8.04 0.25 -3.72
C ASP A 90 7.91 -1.07 -4.50
N GLY A 91 7.72 -2.17 -3.77
CA GLY A 91 7.55 -3.52 -4.29
C GLY A 91 8.83 -4.35 -4.36
N ILE A 92 9.96 -3.78 -4.81
CA ILE A 92 11.14 -4.61 -5.16
C ILE A 92 12.44 -4.13 -4.50
N PHE A 93 12.68 -2.82 -4.36
CA PHE A 93 14.04 -2.32 -4.10
C PHE A 93 14.17 -1.31 -2.97
N LYS A 94 13.09 -0.60 -2.62
CA LYS A 94 13.13 0.47 -1.62
C LYS A 94 12.02 0.32 -0.63
N GLN A 95 12.42 0.44 0.63
CA GLN A 95 11.53 0.54 1.76
C GLN A 95 12.04 1.60 2.72
N ARG A 96 11.12 2.28 3.39
CA ARG A 96 11.44 3.22 4.46
C ARG A 96 10.28 3.33 5.42
N GLY A 97 10.57 3.75 6.64
CA GLY A 97 9.53 4.19 7.55
C GLY A 97 8.75 5.38 7.02
N MET A 98 7.46 5.41 7.37
CA MET A 98 6.69 6.63 7.25
C MET A 98 7.21 7.69 8.22
N THR A 99 7.13 8.95 7.80
CA THR A 99 7.31 10.09 8.70
C THR A 99 6.06 10.25 9.58
N LYS A 100 6.18 10.96 10.72
CA LYS A 100 5.03 11.24 11.61
C LYS A 100 3.87 11.95 10.92
N GLU A 101 4.17 12.76 9.90
CA GLU A 101 3.16 13.46 9.12
C GLU A 101 2.39 12.50 8.22
N GLU A 102 3.11 11.61 7.52
CA GLU A 102 2.55 10.53 6.70
C GLU A 102 1.73 9.55 7.53
N GLU A 103 2.25 9.10 8.68
CA GLU A 103 1.52 8.19 9.57
C GLU A 103 0.20 8.80 10.04
N GLY A 104 0.19 10.05 10.51
CA GLY A 104 -1.07 10.64 10.95
C GLY A 104 -2.02 11.02 9.80
N ALA A 105 -1.51 11.24 8.58
CA ALA A 105 -2.37 11.35 7.40
C ALA A 105 -3.00 10.01 7.03
N PHE A 106 -2.24 8.92 7.17
CA PHE A 106 -2.73 7.56 6.97
C PHE A 106 -3.75 7.15 8.04
N TRP A 107 -3.53 7.51 9.30
CA TRP A 107 -4.52 7.30 10.37
C TRP A 107 -5.82 8.06 10.11
N TYR A 108 -5.75 9.33 9.70
CA TYR A 108 -6.95 10.09 9.31
C TYR A 108 -7.69 9.42 8.14
N LEU A 109 -6.96 8.93 7.13
CA LEU A 109 -7.56 8.17 6.02
C LEU A 109 -8.30 6.93 6.53
N LYS A 110 -7.69 6.16 7.44
CA LYS A 110 -8.31 4.96 8.02
C LYS A 110 -9.58 5.28 8.79
N GLU A 111 -9.61 6.35 9.57
CA GLU A 111 -10.76 6.73 10.40
C GLU A 111 -11.90 7.38 9.60
N HIS A 112 -11.61 8.06 8.50
CA HIS A 112 -12.61 8.91 7.83
C HIS A 112 -12.97 8.49 6.41
N VAL A 113 -12.05 7.88 5.66
CA VAL A 113 -12.28 7.56 4.24
C VAL A 113 -12.60 6.08 4.04
N LEU A 114 -12.06 5.19 4.88
CA LEU A 114 -12.40 3.77 4.79
C LEU A 114 -13.82 3.49 5.28
N ASP A 115 -14.29 4.17 6.32
CA ASP A 115 -15.65 4.02 6.83
C ASP A 115 -16.70 4.40 5.78
N GLU A 116 -16.47 5.46 5.00
CA GLU A 116 -17.32 5.85 3.86
C GLU A 116 -17.37 4.79 2.74
N MET A 117 -16.34 3.93 2.63
CA MET A 117 -16.29 2.86 1.65
C MET A 117 -16.95 1.57 2.12
N VAL A 118 -17.20 1.39 3.43
CA VAL A 118 -17.86 0.19 3.99
C VAL A 118 -19.39 0.28 3.91
N GLU A 119 -19.97 1.48 3.93
CA GLU A 119 -21.43 1.71 3.94
C GLU A 119 -22.14 1.63 2.56
N LYS A 120 -21.47 1.17 1.49
CA LYS A 120 -22.06 1.02 0.14
C LYS A 120 -21.98 -0.40 -0.42
#